data_AF-A0A1A3N277-F1
#
_entry.id   AF-A0A1A3N277-F1
#
_cell.length_a   1.000
_cell.length_b   1.000
_cell.length_c   1.000
_cell.angle_alpha   90.00
_cell.angle_beta   90.00
_cell.angle_gamma   90.00
#
_symmetry.space_group_name_H-M   'P 1'
#
loop_
_entity.id
_entity.type
_entity.pdbx_description
1 polymer ?
#
loop_
_entity_poly.entity_id
_entity_poly.type
_entity_poly.pdbx_seq_one_letter_code
_entity_poly.pdbx_strand_id
1 'polypeptide(L)'
;MIDTLATVALFVLGAPVVIYLVLSGWYMANGDSDGGPRDRPPPSRFQRVVDISGFLVPPIVLVGIYLAGIAFAYSATTLTFYYPLLALAVGFVAWYCSFHALSRWYQRLSKSNSAAYTKQPGPSLTRDEAIATVRDHIRRHKIGYPADDLVAESFPLGWSVYAPVHVDASDAAAFSNLPVGRAAFLIGDSGRIEQTSSSEPPIAQRDRFIERERLIATRRGRWVRRLPPQ
;
A
#
# COMPACT_ATOMS: atom_id res chain seq x y z
N MET A 1 45.04 35.98 11.09
CA MET A 1 43.73 36.15 11.75
C MET A 1 42.55 36.08 10.77
N ILE A 2 42.63 36.69 9.58
CA ILE A 2 41.54 36.67 8.59
C ILE A 2 41.18 35.24 8.14
N ASP A 3 42.16 34.37 7.92
CA ASP A 3 41.93 32.99 7.47
C ASP A 3 41.17 32.11 8.47
N THR A 4 41.45 32.27 9.75
CA THR A 4 40.76 31.53 10.82
C THR A 4 39.30 31.97 10.93
N LEU A 5 39.04 33.28 10.84
CA LEU A 5 37.69 33.83 10.90
C LEU A 5 36.86 33.44 9.67
N ALA A 6 37.48 33.45 8.49
CA ALA A 6 36.86 32.98 7.25
C ALA A 6 36.52 31.48 7.32
N THR A 7 37.42 30.65 7.88
CA THR A 7 37.20 29.21 8.04
C THR A 7 36.01 28.92 8.97
N VAL A 8 35.95 29.59 10.12
CA VAL A 8 34.83 29.46 11.08
C VAL A 8 33.52 29.92 10.44
N ALA A 9 33.52 31.07 9.76
CA ALA A 9 32.34 31.58 9.07
C ALA A 9 31.82 30.61 8.00
N LEU A 10 32.72 29.97 7.24
CA LEU A 10 32.32 29.03 6.19
C LEU A 10 31.72 27.74 6.77
N PHE A 11 32.22 27.25 7.91
CA PHE A 11 31.57 26.15 8.62
C PHE A 11 30.18 26.56 9.10
N VAL A 12 30.05 27.70 9.80
CA VAL A 12 28.75 28.19 10.29
C VAL A 12 27.73 28.33 9.15
N LEU A 13 28.14 28.84 7.99
CA LEU A 13 27.29 28.96 6.80
C LEU A 13 26.98 27.61 6.12
N GLY A 14 27.86 26.62 6.24
CA GLY A 14 27.65 25.26 5.71
C GLY A 14 26.74 24.39 6.58
N ALA A 15 26.59 24.69 7.88
CA ALA A 15 25.77 23.90 8.79
C ALA A 15 24.27 23.83 8.37
N PRO A 16 23.61 24.92 7.94
CA PRO A 16 22.26 24.85 7.39
C PRO A 16 22.11 23.90 6.20
N VAL A 17 23.12 23.80 5.33
CA VAL A 17 23.11 22.90 4.17
C VAL A 17 23.17 21.45 4.63
N VAL A 18 24.04 21.15 5.60
CA VAL A 18 24.13 19.81 6.21
C VAL A 18 22.81 19.43 6.87
N ILE A 19 22.23 20.34 7.67
CA ILE A 19 20.93 20.15 8.33
C ILE A 19 19.83 19.89 7.27
N TYR A 20 19.80 20.69 6.21
CA TYR A 20 18.86 20.52 5.11
C TYR A 20 19.01 19.15 4.43
N LEU A 21 20.23 18.68 4.19
CA LEU A 21 20.46 17.35 3.58
C LEU A 21 20.01 16.21 4.49
N VAL A 22 20.24 16.33 5.79
CA VAL A 22 19.76 15.36 6.80
C VAL A 22 18.23 15.34 6.82
N LEU A 23 17.58 16.50 6.91
CA LEU A 23 16.12 16.63 6.88
C LEU A 23 15.50 16.18 5.57
N SER A 24 16.15 16.44 4.44
CA SER A 24 15.69 16.00 3.12
C SER A 24 15.76 14.48 3.00
N GLY A 25 16.84 13.85 3.50
CA GLY A 25 16.95 12.40 3.61
C GLY A 25 15.87 11.80 4.49
N TRP A 26 15.58 12.46 5.62
CA TRP A 26 14.48 12.10 6.53
C TRP A 26 13.12 12.16 5.85
N TYR A 27 12.85 13.26 5.15
CA TYR A 27 11.61 13.47 4.42
C TYR A 27 11.44 12.47 3.28
N MET A 28 12.49 12.17 2.51
CA MET A 28 12.40 11.17 1.44
C MET A 28 12.23 9.74 1.97
N ALA A 29 12.83 9.41 3.11
CA ALA A 29 12.64 8.11 3.75
C ALA A 29 11.22 7.92 4.30
N ASN A 30 10.59 8.99 4.79
CA ASN A 30 9.23 8.99 5.35
C ASN A 30 8.13 9.36 4.34
N GLY A 31 8.49 9.97 3.21
CA GLY A 31 7.58 10.60 2.24
C GLY A 31 6.83 9.64 1.33
N ASP A 32 6.99 8.34 1.51
CA ASP A 32 6.02 7.36 1.02
C ASP A 32 4.83 7.42 2.01
N SER A 33 4.03 8.47 1.90
CA SER A 33 2.87 8.78 2.75
C SER A 33 1.55 8.70 1.96
N ASP A 34 1.48 7.78 1.01
CA ASP A 34 0.19 7.28 0.54
C ASP A 34 -0.43 6.49 1.70
N GLY A 35 -1.24 7.15 2.53
CA GLY A 35 -1.85 6.65 3.78
C GLY A 35 -2.81 5.46 3.64
N GLY A 36 -2.71 4.71 2.55
CA GLY A 36 -3.35 3.40 2.40
C GLY A 36 -2.54 2.30 3.08
N PRO A 37 -3.19 1.28 3.67
CA PRO A 37 -2.51 0.06 4.06
C PRO A 37 -1.75 -0.51 2.85
N ARG A 38 -0.42 -0.44 2.89
CA ARG A 38 0.42 -1.03 1.86
C ARG A 38 0.19 -2.53 1.88
N ASP A 39 -0.42 -3.03 0.81
CA ASP A 39 -0.50 -4.45 0.54
C ASP A 39 0.88 -4.97 0.10
N ARG A 40 1.82 -5.00 1.03
CA ARG A 40 3.17 -5.51 0.87
C ARG A 40 3.33 -6.75 1.76
N PRO A 41 4.17 -7.72 1.37
CA PRO A 41 4.50 -8.83 2.24
C PRO A 41 5.08 -8.31 3.56
N PRO A 42 4.92 -9.07 4.66
CA PRO A 42 5.44 -8.66 5.96
C PRO A 42 6.96 -8.40 5.86
N PRO A 43 7.44 -7.26 6.38
CA PRO A 43 8.86 -6.93 6.30
C PRO A 43 9.66 -7.94 7.12
N SER A 44 10.73 -8.46 6.51
CA SER A 44 11.68 -9.31 7.24
C SER A 44 12.37 -8.51 8.35
N ARG A 45 12.88 -9.20 9.39
CA ARG A 45 13.68 -8.55 10.45
C ARG A 45 14.87 -7.79 9.85
N PHE A 46 15.47 -8.35 8.81
CA PHE A 46 16.59 -7.75 8.10
C PHE A 46 16.19 -6.48 7.35
N GLN A 47 15.01 -6.47 6.71
CA GLN A 47 14.50 -5.28 6.03
C GLN A 47 14.26 -4.12 7.00
N ARG A 48 13.74 -4.39 8.21
CA ARG A 48 13.64 -3.38 9.28
C ARG A 48 15.00 -2.79 9.67
N VAL A 49 16.04 -3.62 9.78
CA VAL A 49 17.40 -3.13 10.07
C VAL A 49 17.92 -2.26 8.93
N VAL A 50 17.66 -2.64 7.68
CA VAL A 50 18.05 -1.85 6.50
C VAL A 50 17.28 -0.54 6.44
N ASP A 51 15.99 -0.50 6.80
CA ASP A 51 15.21 0.74 6.88
C ASP A 51 15.81 1.71 7.90
N ILE A 52 16.13 1.20 9.10
CA ILE A 52 16.79 1.98 10.15
C ILE A 52 18.21 2.41 9.72
N SER A 53 18.96 1.55 9.03
CA SER A 53 20.30 1.88 8.53
C SER A 53 20.26 2.92 7.41
N GLY A 54 19.25 2.82 6.54
CA GLY A 54 18.86 3.79 5.50
C GLY A 54 18.85 5.21 6.01
N PHE A 55 18.31 5.31 7.22
CA PHE A 55 18.07 6.55 7.91
C PHE A 55 19.30 7.06 8.68
N LEU A 56 20.03 6.18 9.36
CA LEU A 56 21.13 6.57 10.25
C LEU A 56 22.47 6.73 9.54
N VAL A 57 22.78 5.89 8.55
CA VAL A 57 24.12 5.84 7.96
C VAL A 57 24.47 7.11 7.19
N PRO A 58 23.65 7.62 6.24
CA PRO A 58 23.99 8.84 5.50
C PRO A 58 24.25 10.08 6.38
N PRO A 59 23.41 10.43 7.38
CA PRO A 59 23.67 11.58 8.22
C PRO A 59 24.90 11.39 9.13
N ILE A 60 25.13 10.19 9.68
CA ILE A 60 26.31 9.92 10.50
C ILE A 60 27.59 10.10 9.68
N VAL A 61 27.62 9.58 8.43
CA VAL A 61 28.76 9.76 7.52
C VAL A 61 28.99 11.24 7.20
N LEU A 62 27.92 11.98 6.89
CA LEU A 62 28.01 13.41 6.57
C LEU A 62 28.53 14.23 7.76
N VAL A 63 27.98 14.02 8.96
CA VAL A 63 28.42 14.70 10.19
C VAL A 63 29.85 14.32 10.54
N GLY A 64 30.22 13.04 10.43
CA GLY A 64 31.57 12.55 10.68
C GLY A 64 32.62 13.21 9.78
N ILE A 65 32.34 13.30 8.47
CA ILE A 65 33.24 13.97 7.50
C ILE A 65 33.35 15.47 7.82
N TYR A 66 32.24 16.09 8.19
CA TYR A 66 32.22 17.51 8.53
C TYR A 66 33.02 17.82 9.80
N LEU A 67 32.86 17.03 10.87
CA LEU A 67 33.65 17.13 12.10
C LEU A 67 35.14 16.86 11.86
N ALA A 68 35.47 15.88 11.02
CA ALA A 68 36.85 15.63 10.62
C ALA A 68 37.45 16.84 9.88
N GLY A 69 36.69 17.49 9.00
CA GLY A 69 37.09 18.73 8.34
C GLY A 69 37.41 19.85 9.33
N ILE A 70 36.60 20.01 10.38
CA ILE A 70 36.86 20.97 11.46
C ILE A 70 38.15 20.63 12.20
N ALA A 71 38.32 19.37 12.61
CA ALA A 71 39.52 18.92 13.33
C ALA A 71 40.80 19.14 12.51
N PHE A 72 40.77 18.84 11.20
CA PHE A 72 41.89 19.09 10.31
C PHE A 72 42.21 20.57 10.19
N ALA A 73 41.19 21.42 10.04
CA ALA A 73 41.37 22.87 9.99
C ALA A 73 42.02 23.43 11.27
N TYR A 74 41.72 22.87 12.45
CA TYR A 74 42.37 23.27 13.70
C TYR A 74 43.83 22.82 13.80
N SER A 75 44.19 21.69 13.18
CA SER A 75 45.54 21.12 13.26
C SER A 75 46.53 21.70 12.24
N ALA A 76 46.04 22.35 11.18
CA ALA A 76 46.86 22.85 10.09
C ALA A 76 47.50 24.21 10.41
N THR A 77 48.80 24.32 10.15
CA THR A 77 49.58 25.57 10.31
C THR A 77 49.56 26.48 9.06
N THR A 78 48.95 26.03 7.96
CA THR A 78 48.90 26.72 6.66
C THR A 78 47.48 27.14 6.28
N LEU A 79 47.25 27.78 5.13
CA LEU A 79 45.93 28.29 4.70
C LEU A 79 44.82 27.24 4.93
N THR A 80 43.88 27.54 5.82
CA THR A 80 42.80 26.62 6.23
C THR A 80 41.46 26.89 5.53
N PHE A 81 41.39 27.93 4.69
CA PHE A 81 40.11 28.44 4.18
C PHE A 81 39.34 27.46 3.27
N TYR A 82 40.03 26.51 2.63
CA TYR A 82 39.44 25.56 1.69
C TYR A 82 38.91 24.27 2.34
N TYR A 83 39.30 23.97 3.59
CA TYR A 83 38.86 22.75 4.30
C TYR A 83 37.33 22.62 4.42
N PRO A 84 36.55 23.69 4.71
CA PRO A 84 35.10 23.56 4.80
C PRO A 84 34.46 23.24 3.44
N LEU A 85 35.00 23.79 2.33
CA LEU A 85 34.51 23.49 0.98
C LEU A 85 34.80 22.04 0.59
N LEU A 86 36.03 21.57 0.86
CA LEU A 86 36.40 20.17 0.62
C LEU A 86 35.57 19.22 1.49
N ALA A 87 35.38 19.53 2.77
CA ALA A 87 34.57 18.72 3.68
C ALA A 87 33.10 18.64 3.21
N LEU A 88 32.54 19.74 2.71
CA LEU A 88 31.18 19.77 2.17
C LEU A 88 31.09 18.96 0.87
N ALA A 89 32.02 19.17 -0.07
CA ALA A 89 32.03 18.43 -1.34
C ALA A 89 32.20 16.92 -1.13
N VAL A 90 33.19 16.50 -0.32
CA VAL A 90 33.44 15.09 0.00
C VAL A 90 32.27 14.52 0.80
N GLY A 91 31.75 15.27 1.77
CA GLY A 91 30.60 14.88 2.57
C GLY A 91 29.36 14.64 1.73
N PHE A 92 29.08 15.53 0.77
CA PHE A 92 27.97 15.41 -0.16
C PHE A 92 28.10 14.19 -1.07
N VAL A 93 29.30 13.97 -1.66
CA VAL A 93 29.56 12.79 -2.50
C VAL A 93 29.42 11.50 -1.69
N ALA A 94 29.98 11.44 -0.48
CA ALA A 94 29.88 10.27 0.39
C ALA A 94 28.44 10.00 0.82
N TRP A 95 27.69 11.04 1.17
CA TRP A 95 26.26 10.97 1.50
C TRP A 95 25.45 10.43 0.32
N TYR A 96 25.65 11.00 -0.87
CA TYR A 96 24.93 10.61 -2.10
C TYR A 96 25.23 9.16 -2.50
N CYS A 97 26.51 8.76 -2.49
CA CYS A 97 26.92 7.39 -2.77
C CYS A 97 26.33 6.40 -1.75
N SER A 98 26.34 6.74 -0.46
CA SER A 98 25.75 5.90 0.59
C SER A 98 24.25 5.72 0.38
N PHE A 99 23.53 6.80 0.10
CA PHE A 99 22.10 6.76 -0.18
C PHE A 99 21.77 5.88 -1.40
N HIS A 100 22.49 6.05 -2.51
CA HIS A 100 22.26 5.25 -3.72
C HIS A 100 22.61 3.78 -3.55
N ALA A 101 23.71 3.47 -2.87
CA ALA A 101 24.09 2.08 -2.58
C ALA A 101 23.03 1.40 -1.71
N LEU A 102 22.57 2.08 -0.67
CA LEU A 102 21.58 1.59 0.28
C LEU A 102 20.19 1.46 -0.35
N SER A 103 19.79 2.41 -1.19
CA SER A 103 18.56 2.34 -1.98
C SER A 103 18.57 1.14 -2.94
N ARG A 104 19.67 0.93 -3.68
CA ARG A 104 19.81 -0.24 -4.56
C ARG A 104 19.77 -1.55 -3.78
N TRP A 105 20.42 -1.60 -2.62
CA TRP A 105 20.40 -2.79 -1.77
C TRP A 105 19.00 -3.08 -1.21
N TYR A 106 18.31 -2.05 -0.72
CA TYR A 106 16.94 -2.13 -0.25
C TYR A 106 15.99 -2.65 -1.35
N GLN A 107 16.12 -2.14 -2.58
CA GLN A 107 15.32 -2.61 -3.72
C GLN A 107 15.56 -4.10 -4.00
N ARG A 108 16.82 -4.57 -3.96
CA ARG A 108 17.14 -5.99 -4.14
C ARG A 108 16.54 -6.86 -3.04
N LEU A 109 16.63 -6.42 -1.78
CA LEU A 109 16.06 -7.14 -0.64
C LEU A 109 14.55 -7.18 -0.70
N SER A 110 13.90 -6.07 -1.03
CA SER A 110 12.45 -5.97 -1.19
C SER A 110 11.96 -6.88 -2.32
N LYS A 111 12.68 -6.94 -3.45
CA LYS A 111 12.39 -7.85 -4.56
C LYS A 111 12.55 -9.31 -4.14
N SER A 112 13.63 -9.65 -3.42
CA SER A 112 13.86 -11.00 -2.91
C SER A 112 12.79 -11.41 -1.88
N ASN A 113 12.41 -10.51 -0.97
CA ASN A 113 11.35 -10.74 -0.01
C ASN A 113 10.03 -10.98 -0.74
N SER A 114 9.65 -10.10 -1.68
CA SER A 114 8.43 -10.28 -2.49
C SER A 114 8.41 -11.59 -3.28
N ALA A 115 9.55 -12.07 -3.80
CA ALA A 115 9.64 -13.36 -4.48
C ALA A 115 9.43 -14.55 -3.55
N ALA A 116 9.78 -14.40 -2.26
CA ALA A 116 9.63 -15.43 -1.24
C ALA A 116 8.21 -15.55 -0.68
N TYR A 117 7.30 -14.63 -1.01
CA TYR A 117 5.90 -14.72 -0.62
C TYR A 117 4.99 -14.88 -1.84
N THR A 118 3.93 -15.65 -1.66
CA THR A 118 2.80 -15.66 -2.58
C THR A 118 1.59 -15.12 -1.85
N LYS A 119 0.77 -14.37 -2.57
CA LYS A 119 -0.48 -13.87 -2.01
C LYS A 119 -1.54 -14.96 -2.17
N GLN A 120 -1.96 -15.55 -1.05
CA GLN A 120 -3.06 -16.50 -1.08
C GLN A 120 -4.38 -15.72 -1.09
N PRO A 121 -5.29 -15.98 -2.05
CA PRO A 121 -6.60 -15.33 -2.07
C PRO A 121 -7.34 -15.60 -0.75
N GLY A 122 -8.14 -14.63 -0.32
CA GLY A 122 -9.00 -14.79 0.84
C GLY A 122 -10.02 -15.93 0.65
N PRO A 123 -10.64 -16.42 1.73
CA PRO A 123 -11.71 -17.40 1.61
C PRO A 123 -12.84 -16.82 0.73
N SER A 124 -13.27 -17.63 -0.24
CA SER A 124 -14.47 -17.37 -1.04
C SER A 124 -15.71 -17.65 -0.22
N LEU A 125 -16.75 -16.84 -0.40
CA LEU A 125 -18.02 -17.07 0.29
C LEU A 125 -18.67 -18.34 -0.25
N THR A 126 -19.22 -19.17 0.64
CA THR A 126 -20.09 -20.27 0.23
C THR A 126 -21.49 -19.77 -0.15
N ARG A 127 -22.26 -20.59 -0.87
CA ARG A 127 -23.65 -20.29 -1.25
C ARG A 127 -24.51 -19.95 -0.02
N ASP A 128 -24.41 -20.76 1.02
CA ASP A 128 -25.25 -20.63 2.22
C ASP A 128 -24.86 -19.38 3.03
N GLU A 129 -23.56 -19.08 3.11
CA GLU A 129 -23.07 -17.84 3.70
C GLU A 129 -23.54 -16.61 2.92
N ALA A 130 -23.57 -16.67 1.58
CA ALA A 130 -24.06 -15.58 0.75
C ALA A 130 -25.55 -15.28 1.03
N ILE A 131 -26.37 -16.34 1.07
CA ILE A 131 -27.80 -16.23 1.40
C ILE A 131 -27.99 -15.70 2.81
N ALA A 132 -27.26 -16.24 3.80
CA ALA A 132 -27.36 -15.81 5.19
C ALA A 132 -26.97 -14.33 5.36
N THR A 133 -25.91 -13.90 4.70
CA THR A 133 -25.41 -12.52 4.77
C THR A 133 -26.39 -11.54 4.13
N VAL A 134 -26.97 -11.88 2.97
CA VAL A 134 -27.98 -11.05 2.31
C VAL A 134 -29.29 -11.00 3.11
N ARG A 135 -29.75 -12.14 3.66
CA ARG A 135 -30.93 -12.20 4.54
C ARG A 135 -30.76 -11.29 5.76
N ASP A 136 -29.59 -11.36 6.40
CA ASP A 136 -29.28 -10.50 7.53
C ASP A 136 -29.19 -9.02 7.13
N HIS A 137 -28.65 -8.71 5.95
CA HIS A 137 -28.61 -7.36 5.41
C HIS A 137 -30.03 -6.80 5.16
N ILE A 138 -30.92 -7.56 4.51
CA ILE A 138 -32.33 -7.20 4.28
C ILE A 138 -33.03 -6.90 5.61
N ARG A 139 -32.85 -7.78 6.60
CA ARG A 139 -33.42 -7.63 7.95
C ARG A 139 -32.90 -6.37 8.65
N ARG A 140 -31.58 -6.14 8.64
CA ARG A 140 -30.96 -4.98 9.29
C ARG A 140 -31.39 -3.65 8.67
N HIS A 141 -31.53 -3.60 7.35
CA HIS A 141 -31.90 -2.39 6.62
C HIS A 141 -33.42 -2.25 6.40
N LYS A 142 -34.22 -3.18 6.93
CA LYS A 142 -35.69 -3.23 6.80
C LYS A 142 -36.17 -3.11 5.35
N ILE A 143 -35.45 -3.75 4.43
CA ILE A 143 -35.81 -3.77 3.01
C ILE A 143 -37.04 -4.66 2.86
N GLY A 144 -38.11 -4.16 2.24
CA GLY A 144 -39.35 -4.90 2.00
C GLY A 144 -39.21 -5.98 0.92
N TYR A 145 -38.23 -6.86 1.06
CA TYR A 145 -37.88 -7.91 0.10
C TYR A 145 -38.11 -9.30 0.70
N PRO A 146 -38.70 -10.26 -0.04
CA PRO A 146 -38.93 -11.61 0.48
C PRO A 146 -37.61 -12.33 0.73
N ALA A 147 -37.37 -12.74 1.98
CA ALA A 147 -36.08 -13.30 2.43
C ALA A 147 -36.13 -14.80 2.77
N ASP A 148 -37.30 -15.42 2.61
CA ASP A 148 -37.56 -16.80 3.02
C ASP A 148 -37.01 -17.81 2.00
N ASP A 149 -37.22 -17.55 0.70
CA ASP A 149 -36.81 -18.43 -0.40
C ASP A 149 -35.75 -17.76 -1.29
N LEU A 150 -34.61 -17.37 -0.73
CA LEU A 150 -33.53 -16.75 -1.50
C LEU A 150 -32.70 -17.81 -2.23
N VAL A 151 -32.46 -17.58 -3.52
CA VAL A 151 -31.56 -18.38 -4.37
C VAL A 151 -30.29 -17.58 -4.65
N ALA A 152 -29.15 -18.28 -4.68
CA ALA A 152 -27.85 -17.69 -4.96
C ALA A 152 -27.19 -18.36 -6.18
N GLU A 153 -26.91 -17.54 -7.19
CA GLU A 153 -26.21 -17.90 -8.42
C GLU A 153 -24.76 -17.41 -8.34
N SER A 154 -23.79 -18.28 -8.59
CA SER A 154 -22.37 -17.93 -8.53
C SER A 154 -21.94 -17.10 -9.73
N PHE A 155 -21.10 -16.10 -9.52
CA PHE A 155 -20.37 -15.41 -10.59
C PHE A 155 -18.90 -15.18 -10.14
N PRO A 156 -17.99 -14.74 -11.03
CA PRO A 156 -16.60 -14.51 -10.63
C PRO A 156 -16.49 -13.54 -9.45
N LEU A 157 -15.86 -13.97 -8.35
CA LEU A 157 -15.66 -13.18 -7.12
C LEU A 157 -16.93 -12.88 -6.29
N GLY A 158 -18.01 -13.65 -6.46
CA GLY A 158 -19.21 -13.45 -5.65
C GLY A 158 -20.45 -14.28 -6.02
N TRP A 159 -21.59 -13.83 -5.49
CA TRP A 159 -22.90 -14.45 -5.65
C TRP A 159 -23.97 -13.40 -5.94
N SER A 160 -24.88 -13.73 -6.85
CA SER A 160 -26.09 -12.97 -7.14
C SER A 160 -27.23 -13.63 -6.39
N VAL A 161 -27.76 -12.95 -5.38
CA VAL A 161 -28.83 -13.46 -4.51
C VAL A 161 -30.15 -12.78 -4.85
N TYR A 162 -31.19 -13.57 -5.11
CA TYR A 162 -32.52 -13.08 -5.49
C TYR A 162 -33.62 -14.06 -5.04
N ALA A 163 -34.84 -13.57 -4.90
CA ALA A 163 -36.01 -14.42 -4.69
C ALA A 163 -36.53 -14.95 -6.05
N PRO A 164 -36.70 -16.27 -6.24
CA PRO A 164 -37.26 -16.84 -7.44
C PRO A 164 -38.74 -16.48 -7.53
N VAL A 165 -39.22 -16.18 -8.74
CA VAL A 165 -40.64 -15.97 -8.98
C VAL A 165 -41.23 -17.28 -9.46
N HIS A 166 -42.12 -17.86 -8.68
CA HIS A 166 -42.93 -18.99 -9.10
C HIS A 166 -44.06 -18.43 -9.99
N VAL A 167 -43.95 -18.63 -11.30
CA VAL A 167 -45.03 -18.30 -12.24
C VAL A 167 -45.81 -19.58 -12.48
N ASP A 168 -47.10 -19.56 -12.16
CA ASP A 168 -47.98 -20.67 -12.51
C ASP A 168 -48.23 -20.62 -14.03
N ALA A 169 -47.60 -21.54 -14.76
CA ALA A 169 -47.67 -21.60 -16.23
C ALA A 169 -49.09 -21.91 -16.75
N SER A 170 -49.99 -22.29 -15.85
CA SER A 170 -51.39 -22.60 -16.12
C SER A 170 -52.25 -21.35 -16.30
N ASP A 171 -51.77 -20.18 -15.85
CA ASP A 171 -52.50 -18.91 -15.91
C ASP A 171 -51.77 -17.91 -16.83
N ALA A 172 -52.36 -17.65 -17.99
CA ALA A 172 -51.83 -16.69 -18.97
C ALA A 172 -51.77 -15.24 -18.43
N ALA A 173 -52.56 -14.90 -17.40
CA ALA A 173 -52.53 -13.59 -16.75
C ALA A 173 -51.41 -13.46 -15.71
N ALA A 174 -50.79 -14.56 -15.26
CA ALA A 174 -49.73 -14.55 -14.26
C ALA A 174 -48.47 -13.79 -14.72
N PHE A 175 -48.19 -13.78 -16.02
CA PHE A 175 -47.08 -13.00 -16.59
C PHE A 175 -47.28 -11.49 -16.47
N SER A 176 -48.52 -11.00 -16.51
CA SER A 176 -48.85 -9.58 -16.38
C SER A 176 -48.70 -9.06 -14.94
N ASN A 177 -48.74 -9.97 -13.95
CA ASN A 177 -48.56 -9.68 -12.53
C ASN A 177 -47.11 -9.84 -12.06
N LEU A 178 -46.17 -10.11 -12.98
CA LEU A 178 -44.76 -10.18 -12.65
C LEU A 178 -44.28 -8.81 -12.12
N PRO A 179 -43.70 -8.75 -10.91
CA PRO A 179 -43.18 -7.49 -10.37
C PRO A 179 -42.12 -6.90 -11.31
N VAL A 180 -42.42 -5.71 -11.84
CA VAL A 180 -41.49 -4.89 -12.62
C VAL A 180 -40.59 -4.16 -11.62
N GLY A 181 -39.28 -4.41 -11.64
CA GLY A 181 -38.35 -3.90 -10.62
C GLY A 181 -37.70 -4.97 -9.74
N ARG A 182 -37.27 -6.09 -10.35
CA ARG A 182 -36.59 -7.18 -9.62
C ARG A 182 -35.25 -6.68 -9.08
N ALA A 183 -35.18 -6.43 -7.79
CA ALA A 183 -33.91 -6.20 -7.12
C ALA A 183 -33.15 -7.53 -6.96
N ALA A 184 -31.88 -7.53 -7.33
CA ALA A 184 -30.95 -8.59 -6.98
C ALA A 184 -29.88 -8.01 -6.05
N PHE A 185 -29.34 -8.84 -5.16
CA PHE A 185 -28.24 -8.47 -4.29
C PHE A 185 -26.97 -9.12 -4.80
N LEU A 186 -26.00 -8.32 -5.23
CA LEU A 186 -24.67 -8.79 -5.56
C LEU A 186 -23.85 -8.79 -4.27
N ILE A 187 -23.35 -9.96 -3.86
CA ILE A 187 -22.44 -10.09 -2.73
C ILE A 187 -21.09 -10.58 -3.22
N GLY A 188 -20.03 -9.85 -2.88
CA GLY A 188 -18.66 -10.23 -3.22
C GLY A 188 -18.07 -11.16 -2.18
N ASP A 189 -17.00 -11.87 -2.54
CA ASP A 189 -16.22 -12.64 -1.57
C ASP A 189 -15.76 -11.77 -0.40
N SER A 190 -15.54 -10.47 -0.63
CA SER A 190 -15.23 -9.47 0.39
C SER A 190 -16.30 -9.30 1.47
N GLY A 191 -17.53 -9.75 1.22
CA GLY A 191 -18.71 -9.48 2.05
C GLY A 191 -19.41 -8.15 1.71
N ARG A 192 -18.93 -7.41 0.70
CA ARG A 192 -19.63 -6.21 0.21
C ARG A 192 -20.93 -6.63 -0.47
N ILE A 193 -22.04 -5.98 -0.10
CA ILE A 193 -23.34 -6.16 -0.72
C ILE A 193 -23.69 -4.92 -1.52
N GLU A 194 -24.15 -5.10 -2.75
CA GLU A 194 -24.69 -4.05 -3.60
C GLU A 194 -26.08 -4.47 -4.09
N GLN A 195 -27.09 -3.66 -3.76
CA GLN A 195 -28.43 -3.86 -4.27
C GLN A 195 -28.51 -3.28 -5.68
N THR A 196 -28.91 -4.09 -6.64
CA THR A 196 -29.11 -3.63 -8.01
C THR A 196 -30.59 -3.37 -8.29
N SER A 197 -30.88 -2.32 -9.04
CA SER A 197 -32.21 -1.98 -9.53
C SER A 197 -32.33 -2.30 -11.02
N SER A 198 -33.55 -2.55 -11.52
CA SER A 198 -33.82 -3.00 -12.90
C SER A 198 -33.54 -1.97 -14.01
N SER A 199 -32.97 -0.80 -13.67
CA SER A 199 -32.71 0.29 -14.61
C SER A 199 -31.46 0.06 -15.49
N GLU A 200 -30.59 -0.89 -15.13
CA GLU A 200 -29.45 -1.30 -15.95
C GLU A 200 -29.51 -2.81 -16.25
N PRO A 201 -28.96 -3.27 -17.39
CA PRO A 201 -28.89 -4.69 -17.70
C PRO A 201 -28.14 -5.48 -16.61
N PRO A 202 -28.64 -6.66 -16.18
CA PRO A 202 -28.02 -7.45 -15.10
C PRO A 202 -26.55 -7.80 -15.36
N ILE A 203 -26.18 -8.03 -16.62
CA ILE A 203 -24.79 -8.34 -17.01
C ILE A 203 -23.87 -7.14 -16.75
N ALA A 204 -24.28 -5.93 -17.15
CA ALA A 204 -23.48 -4.73 -16.97
C ALA A 204 -23.25 -4.39 -15.48
N GLN A 205 -24.24 -4.65 -14.63
CA GLN A 205 -24.13 -4.47 -13.19
C GLN A 205 -23.17 -5.49 -12.55
N ARG A 206 -23.26 -6.77 -12.96
CA ARG A 206 -22.33 -7.81 -12.53
C ARG A 206 -20.90 -7.45 -12.94
N ASP A 207 -20.67 -7.04 -14.16
CA ASP A 207 -19.33 -6.68 -14.65
C ASP A 207 -18.70 -5.53 -13.85
N ARG A 208 -19.47 -4.46 -13.58
CA ARG A 208 -19.01 -3.34 -12.73
C ARG A 208 -18.72 -3.77 -11.29
N PHE A 209 -19.52 -4.69 -10.75
CA PHE A 209 -19.31 -5.22 -9.42
C PHE A 209 -18.05 -6.08 -9.35
N ILE A 210 -17.83 -6.93 -10.36
CA ILE A 210 -16.65 -7.78 -10.51
C ILE A 210 -15.39 -6.92 -10.58
N GLU A 211 -15.41 -5.85 -11.37
CA GLU A 211 -14.24 -4.97 -11.48
C GLU A 211 -13.89 -4.30 -10.15
N ARG A 212 -14.91 -3.83 -9.41
CA ARG A 212 -14.70 -3.31 -8.05
C ARG A 212 -14.21 -4.38 -7.08
N GLU A 213 -14.76 -5.60 -7.14
CA GLU A 213 -14.28 -6.73 -6.33
C GLU A 213 -12.85 -7.12 -6.68
N ARG A 214 -12.41 -7.07 -7.95
CA ARG A 214 -11.01 -7.35 -8.32
C ARG A 214 -10.05 -6.41 -7.62
N LEU A 215 -10.37 -5.11 -7.55
CA LEU A 215 -9.56 -4.12 -6.84
C LEU A 215 -9.49 -4.38 -5.33
N ILE A 216 -10.53 -4.99 -4.74
CA ILE A 216 -10.53 -5.38 -3.33
C ILE A 216 -9.82 -6.72 -3.14
N ALA A 217 -10.08 -7.70 -4.00
CA ALA A 217 -9.49 -9.04 -3.97
C ALA A 217 -7.98 -8.99 -4.15
N THR A 218 -7.47 -8.06 -4.97
CA THR A 218 -6.02 -7.83 -5.08
C THR A 218 -5.42 -7.36 -3.76
N ARG A 219 -6.16 -6.66 -2.90
CA ARG A 219 -5.73 -6.22 -1.55
C ARG A 219 -6.05 -7.25 -0.46
N ARG A 220 -7.09 -8.05 -0.66
CA ARG A 220 -7.51 -9.11 0.24
C ARG A 220 -6.65 -10.35 0.05
N GLY A 221 -6.37 -11.04 1.13
CA GLY A 221 -5.55 -12.25 1.10
C GLY A 221 -4.37 -12.17 2.04
N ARG A 222 -3.81 -13.35 2.33
CA ARG A 222 -2.71 -13.47 3.27
C ARG A 222 -1.43 -13.68 2.49
N TRP A 223 -0.39 -12.93 2.82
CA TRP A 223 0.96 -13.22 2.36
C TRP A 223 1.44 -14.49 3.05
N VAL A 224 1.65 -15.54 2.27
CA VAL A 224 2.15 -16.83 2.75
C VAL A 224 3.54 -17.03 2.17
N ARG A 225 4.48 -17.51 3.00
CA ARG A 225 5.84 -17.78 2.56
C ARG A 225 5.82 -18.97 1.59
N ARG A 226 6.38 -18.79 0.41
CA ARG A 226 6.58 -19.88 -0.56
C ARG A 226 7.56 -20.87 0.04
N LEU A 227 7.17 -22.14 0.13
CA LEU A 227 8.09 -23.21 0.52
C LEU A 227 9.12 -23.42 -0.60
N PRO A 228 10.40 -23.68 -0.27
CA PRO A 228 11.39 -24.02 -1.28
C PRO A 228 10.94 -25.30 -2.01
N PRO A 229 11.20 -25.43 -3.33
CA PRO A 229 11.00 -26.70 -4.03
C PRO A 229 11.87 -27.76 -3.36
N GLN A 230 11.27 -28.93 -3.06
CA GLN A 230 12.00 -30.09 -2.54
C GLN A 230 12.83 -30.74 -3.65
#